data_AF-A0A5P6A9X2-F1
#
_entry.id   AF-A0A5P6A9X2-F1
#
_cell.length_a   1.000
_cell.length_b   1.000
_cell.length_c   1.000
_cell.angle_alpha   90.00
_cell.angle_beta   90.00
_cell.angle_gamma   90.00
#
_symmetry.space_group_name_H-M   'P 1'
#
loop_
_entity.id
_entity.type
_entity.pdbx_description
1 polymer ?
#
loop_
_entity_poly.entity_id
_entity_poly.type
_entity_poly.pdbx_seq_one_letter_code
_entity_poly.pdbx_strand_id
1 'polypeptide(L)'
;MKTIERTTNHDVKAVEYFLKEKVADIAELHAVSEFIHFACTSEDINNLSHALMLKTARDEVVLPYWRKLIDAVKELAVQYRDVPLLSRTHGQPATPSTMGKEMANVAYRMERQYRQLNQVEILGKINGAVGNYNAHIAAYPEVDWHQFSEEFVTSLGIQWNPYTTQIEPHDYIAELFDCIARFNTILIDFDRDVWGYIALNHFKQKTIAGEIGSSTMPHKVNPIDFENSEGNLGRLTP
;
A
#
# COMPACT_ATOMS: atom_id res chain seq x y z
N MET A 1 4.86 -25.83 -9.10
CA MET A 1 4.68 -25.27 -7.74
C MET A 1 3.45 -25.85 -7.03
N LYS A 2 2.20 -25.46 -7.36
CA LYS A 2 1.00 -26.01 -6.68
C LYS A 2 0.86 -27.54 -6.73
N THR A 3 1.39 -28.20 -7.76
CA THR A 3 1.44 -29.67 -7.84
C THR A 3 2.41 -30.30 -6.84
N ILE A 4 3.54 -29.64 -6.55
CA ILE A 4 4.55 -30.07 -5.58
C ILE A 4 4.06 -29.78 -4.15
N GLU A 5 3.40 -28.64 -3.96
CA GLU A 5 2.77 -28.23 -2.70
C GLU A 5 1.72 -29.24 -2.22
N ARG A 6 0.95 -29.86 -3.14
CA ARG A 6 0.01 -30.95 -2.80
C ARG A 6 0.70 -32.17 -2.18
N THR A 7 2.00 -32.35 -2.42
CA THR A 7 2.80 -33.45 -1.87
C THR A 7 3.53 -33.03 -0.60
N THR A 8 4.06 -31.79 -0.53
CA THR A 8 4.83 -31.31 0.63
C THR A 8 3.96 -30.74 1.76
N ASN A 9 2.73 -30.31 1.46
CA ASN A 9 1.87 -29.51 2.34
C ASN A 9 2.59 -28.30 2.96
N HIS A 10 3.59 -27.79 2.24
CA HIS A 10 4.44 -26.67 2.62
C HIS A 10 4.89 -25.93 1.35
N ASP A 11 4.46 -24.68 1.23
CA ASP A 11 4.65 -23.78 0.10
C ASP A 11 6.13 -23.44 -0.18
N VAL A 12 6.89 -22.97 0.81
CA VAL A 12 8.30 -22.60 0.64
C VAL A 12 9.15 -23.83 0.30
N LYS A 13 8.85 -25.00 0.89
CA LYS A 13 9.52 -26.25 0.50
C LYS A 13 9.22 -26.65 -0.95
N ALA A 14 8.02 -26.36 -1.44
CA ALA A 14 7.68 -26.57 -2.85
C ALA A 14 8.43 -25.61 -3.79
N VAL A 15 8.75 -24.39 -3.33
CA VAL A 15 9.61 -23.45 -4.07
C VAL A 15 11.05 -23.97 -4.13
N GLU A 16 11.60 -24.49 -3.03
CA GLU A 16 12.93 -25.10 -3.03
C GLU A 16 13.05 -26.24 -4.06
N TYR A 17 12.12 -27.19 -4.05
CA TYR A 17 12.13 -28.29 -5.03
C TYR A 17 11.93 -27.82 -6.45
N PHE A 18 11.06 -26.83 -6.67
CA PHE A 18 10.89 -26.23 -7.98
C PHE A 18 12.20 -25.60 -8.50
N LEU A 19 12.95 -24.89 -7.65
CA LEU A 19 14.24 -24.31 -8.04
C LEU A 19 15.29 -25.39 -8.30
N LYS A 20 15.34 -26.45 -7.47
CA LYS A 20 16.23 -27.61 -7.69
C LYS A 20 15.96 -28.28 -9.04
N GLU A 21 14.69 -28.47 -9.41
CA GLU A 21 14.31 -28.99 -10.73
C GLU A 21 14.76 -28.05 -11.87
N LYS A 22 14.69 -26.73 -11.68
CA LYS A 22 15.05 -25.74 -12.71
C LYS A 22 16.54 -25.64 -12.97
N VAL A 23 17.38 -25.93 -11.98
CA VAL A 23 18.83 -25.85 -12.12
C VAL A 23 19.50 -27.17 -12.51
N ALA A 24 18.73 -28.27 -12.55
CA ALA A 24 19.25 -29.62 -12.73
C ALA A 24 20.04 -29.81 -14.04
N ASP A 25 19.61 -29.17 -15.13
CA ASP A 25 20.26 -29.29 -16.45
C ASP A 25 21.50 -28.39 -16.59
N ILE A 26 21.79 -27.52 -15.62
CA ILE A 26 22.93 -26.60 -15.63
C ILE A 26 23.98 -27.15 -14.65
N ALA A 27 24.99 -27.85 -15.17
CA ALA A 27 25.96 -28.60 -14.37
C ALA A 27 26.57 -27.79 -13.21
N GLU A 28 26.92 -26.53 -13.46
CA GLU A 28 27.48 -25.62 -12.43
C GLU A 28 26.52 -25.36 -11.27
N LEU A 29 25.24 -25.08 -11.57
CA LEU A 29 24.23 -24.81 -10.55
C LEU A 29 23.73 -26.09 -9.87
N HIS A 30 23.65 -27.20 -10.62
CA HIS A 30 23.28 -28.49 -10.07
C HIS A 30 24.27 -28.95 -8.99
N ALA A 31 25.57 -28.71 -9.20
CA ALA A 31 26.63 -29.05 -8.24
C ALA A 31 26.45 -28.38 -6.86
N VAL A 32 25.75 -27.24 -6.80
CA VAL A 32 25.46 -26.49 -5.56
C VAL A 32 23.96 -26.45 -5.23
N SER A 33 23.16 -27.33 -5.82
CA SER A 33 21.69 -27.30 -5.67
C SER A 33 21.20 -27.47 -4.23
N GLU A 34 21.95 -28.18 -3.38
CA GLU A 34 21.66 -28.32 -1.95
C GLU A 34 21.92 -27.03 -1.14
N PHE A 35 22.55 -26.01 -1.75
CA PHE A 35 22.65 -24.68 -1.14
C PHE A 35 21.42 -23.80 -1.38
N ILE A 36 20.48 -24.24 -2.24
CA ILE A 36 19.18 -23.56 -2.36
C ILE A 36 18.47 -23.70 -1.02
N HIS A 37 18.11 -22.55 -0.42
CA HIS A 37 17.51 -22.48 0.93
C HIS A 37 18.45 -22.91 2.06
N PHE A 38 19.77 -22.86 1.83
CA PHE A 38 20.76 -23.17 2.85
C PHE A 38 20.57 -22.35 4.13
N ALA A 39 20.47 -23.04 5.26
CA ALA A 39 20.32 -22.51 6.62
C ALA A 39 19.11 -21.56 6.87
N CYS A 40 18.32 -21.28 5.84
CA CYS A 40 17.13 -20.44 5.90
C CYS A 40 16.00 -21.11 6.67
N THR A 41 15.11 -20.30 7.23
CA THR A 41 13.74 -20.72 7.57
C THR A 41 12.75 -20.18 6.55
N SER A 42 11.55 -20.77 6.48
CA SER A 42 10.48 -20.32 5.57
C SER A 42 10.19 -18.82 5.71
N GLU A 43 10.23 -18.32 6.95
CA GLU A 43 10.00 -16.91 7.25
C GLU A 43 11.11 -15.97 6.77
N ASP A 44 12.35 -16.44 6.56
CA ASP A 44 13.38 -15.64 5.90
C ASP A 44 12.98 -15.31 4.45
N ILE A 45 12.24 -16.22 3.79
CA ILE A 45 11.75 -16.03 2.42
C ILE A 45 10.44 -15.23 2.41
N ASN A 46 9.50 -15.57 3.31
CA ASN A 46 8.19 -14.94 3.35
C ASN A 46 8.28 -13.45 3.67
N ASN A 47 9.01 -13.06 4.73
CA ASN A 47 9.08 -11.65 5.14
C ASN A 47 9.69 -10.76 4.04
N LEU A 48 10.74 -11.23 3.36
CA LEU A 48 11.37 -10.49 2.26
C LEU A 48 10.45 -10.41 1.04
N SER A 49 9.69 -11.47 0.77
CA SER A 49 8.66 -11.44 -0.26
C SER A 49 7.57 -10.42 0.05
N HIS A 50 7.09 -10.36 1.30
CA HIS A 50 6.10 -9.38 1.73
C HIS A 50 6.64 -7.94 1.65
N ALA A 51 7.87 -7.72 2.10
CA ALA A 51 8.54 -6.42 2.00
C ALA A 51 8.63 -5.93 0.55
N LEU A 52 9.06 -6.80 -0.37
CA LEU A 52 9.10 -6.50 -1.80
C LEU A 52 7.71 -6.19 -2.36
N MET A 53 6.70 -7.00 -2.03
CA MET A 53 5.32 -6.77 -2.47
C MET A 53 4.78 -5.41 -1.99
N LEU A 54 4.97 -5.08 -0.72
CA LEU A 54 4.50 -3.82 -0.13
C LEU A 54 5.25 -2.62 -0.71
N LYS A 55 6.57 -2.74 -0.94
CA LYS A 55 7.37 -1.68 -1.57
C LYS A 55 6.91 -1.41 -3.00
N THR A 56 6.76 -2.46 -3.81
CA THR A 56 6.24 -2.35 -5.17
C THR A 56 4.83 -1.76 -5.19
N ALA A 57 3.93 -2.23 -4.32
CA ALA A 57 2.57 -1.69 -4.24
C ALA A 57 2.57 -0.20 -3.85
N ARG A 58 3.39 0.20 -2.88
CA ARG A 58 3.52 1.59 -2.46
C ARG A 58 4.03 2.48 -3.60
N ASP A 59 5.14 2.10 -4.20
CA ASP A 59 5.90 2.94 -5.12
C ASP A 59 5.26 2.99 -6.52
N GLU A 60 4.72 1.88 -7.01
CA GLU A 60 4.22 1.76 -8.38
C GLU A 60 2.70 1.92 -8.51
N VAL A 61 1.96 1.78 -7.40
CA VAL A 61 0.49 1.83 -7.43
C VAL A 61 -0.04 2.93 -6.52
N VAL A 62 0.16 2.80 -5.20
CA VAL A 62 -0.50 3.67 -4.21
C VAL A 62 -0.08 5.13 -4.36
N LEU A 63 1.23 5.41 -4.32
CA LEU A 63 1.74 6.78 -4.43
C LEU A 63 1.36 7.43 -5.77
N PRO A 64 1.47 6.75 -6.94
CA PRO A 64 0.97 7.30 -8.20
C PRO A 64 -0.51 7.68 -8.20
N TYR A 65 -1.39 6.86 -7.60
CA TYR A 65 -2.81 7.22 -7.48
C TYR A 65 -3.04 8.38 -6.52
N TRP A 66 -2.35 8.40 -5.37
CA TRP A 66 -2.43 9.52 -4.44
C TRP A 66 -1.98 10.82 -5.08
N ARG A 67 -0.90 10.80 -5.88
CA ARG A 67 -0.44 11.97 -6.62
C ARG A 67 -1.50 12.48 -7.59
N LYS A 68 -2.11 11.59 -8.39
CA LYS A 68 -3.21 11.95 -9.30
C LYS A 68 -4.37 12.63 -8.56
N LEU A 69 -4.79 12.08 -7.42
CA LEU A 69 -5.86 12.66 -6.60
C LEU A 69 -5.48 14.04 -6.06
N ILE A 70 -4.28 14.15 -5.47
CA ILE A 70 -3.78 15.42 -4.91
C ILE A 70 -3.74 16.50 -5.99
N ASP A 71 -3.20 16.18 -7.15
CA ASP A 71 -3.04 17.15 -8.24
C ASP A 71 -4.40 17.55 -8.83
N ALA A 72 -5.34 16.61 -9.00
CA ALA A 72 -6.71 16.92 -9.40
C ALA A 72 -7.42 17.85 -8.40
N VAL A 73 -7.29 17.62 -7.09
CA VAL A 73 -7.88 18.51 -6.08
C VAL A 73 -7.19 19.88 -6.06
N LYS A 74 -5.87 19.95 -6.32
CA LYS A 74 -5.16 21.24 -6.49
C LYS A 74 -5.63 21.99 -7.74
N GLU A 75 -5.88 21.30 -8.84
CA GLU A 75 -6.45 21.91 -10.04
C GLU A 75 -7.81 22.53 -9.74
N LEU A 76 -8.70 21.83 -9.02
CA LEU A 76 -9.98 22.39 -8.56
C LEU A 76 -9.77 23.60 -7.63
N ALA A 77 -8.76 23.55 -6.76
CA ALA A 77 -8.41 24.66 -5.88
C ALA A 77 -8.03 25.92 -6.67
N VAL A 78 -7.23 25.76 -7.73
CA VAL A 78 -6.84 26.87 -8.62
C VAL A 78 -8.01 27.33 -9.48
N GLN A 79 -8.78 26.41 -10.05
CA GLN A 79 -9.91 26.71 -10.92
C GLN A 79 -11.00 27.49 -10.18
N TYR A 80 -11.28 27.14 -8.93
CA TYR A 80 -12.35 27.76 -8.13
C TYR A 80 -11.83 28.76 -7.08
N ARG A 81 -10.59 29.24 -7.25
CA ARG A 81 -9.88 30.11 -6.28
C ARG A 81 -10.70 31.31 -5.80
N ASP A 82 -11.43 31.96 -6.71
CA ASP A 82 -12.13 33.22 -6.48
C ASP A 82 -13.66 33.02 -6.47
N VAL A 83 -14.15 31.77 -6.49
CA VAL A 83 -15.59 31.46 -6.44
C VAL A 83 -16.07 31.56 -4.99
N PRO A 84 -16.89 32.57 -4.61
CA PRO A 84 -17.33 32.73 -3.23
C PRO A 84 -18.23 31.56 -2.80
N LEU A 85 -18.06 31.12 -1.57
CA LEU A 85 -18.84 30.05 -0.96
C LEU A 85 -19.43 30.53 0.37
N LEU A 86 -20.75 30.40 0.53
CA LEU A 86 -21.37 30.55 1.85
C LEU A 86 -21.04 29.31 2.69
N SER A 87 -20.05 29.45 3.57
CA SER A 87 -19.60 28.38 4.45
C SER A 87 -20.72 27.88 5.36
N ARG A 88 -20.60 26.63 5.81
CA ARG A 88 -21.51 26.03 6.77
C ARG A 88 -20.75 25.53 7.99
N THR A 89 -21.12 25.99 9.19
CA THR A 89 -20.65 25.42 10.45
C THR A 89 -21.87 24.92 11.23
N HIS A 90 -21.81 23.70 11.77
CA HIS A 90 -23.00 23.00 12.28
C HIS A 90 -24.16 22.93 11.26
N GLY A 91 -23.84 22.93 9.96
CA GLY A 91 -24.81 22.99 8.87
C GLY A 91 -25.47 24.36 8.63
N GLN A 92 -25.16 25.37 9.45
CA GLN A 92 -25.75 26.72 9.40
C GLN A 92 -24.87 27.71 8.62
N PRO A 93 -25.47 28.72 7.96
CA PRO A 93 -24.71 29.80 7.30
C PRO A 93 -23.66 30.45 8.20
N ALA A 94 -22.43 30.55 7.70
CA ALA A 94 -21.30 31.14 8.40
C ALA A 94 -20.53 32.12 7.49
N THR A 95 -19.45 32.71 8.02
CA THR A 95 -18.58 33.63 7.27
C THR A 95 -18.14 33.03 5.94
N PRO A 96 -18.24 33.77 4.81
CA PRO A 96 -17.86 33.25 3.50
C PRO A 96 -16.40 32.77 3.40
N SER A 97 -16.19 31.77 2.55
CA SER A 97 -14.89 31.29 2.06
C SER A 97 -14.88 31.35 0.53
N THR A 98 -13.94 30.66 -0.12
CA THR A 98 -14.02 30.34 -1.55
C THR A 98 -14.02 28.83 -1.75
N MET A 99 -14.70 28.36 -2.81
CA MET A 99 -14.73 26.93 -3.12
C MET A 99 -13.31 26.38 -3.33
N GLY A 100 -12.44 27.14 -4.00
CA GLY A 100 -11.04 26.74 -4.19
C GLY A 100 -10.25 26.63 -2.88
N LYS A 101 -10.55 27.48 -1.89
CA LYS A 101 -9.91 27.43 -0.57
C LYS A 101 -10.30 26.17 0.21
N GLU A 102 -11.51 25.65 0.03
CA GLU A 102 -11.93 24.37 0.64
C GLU A 102 -11.26 23.17 -0.03
N MET A 103 -11.11 23.18 -1.37
CA MET A 103 -10.32 22.17 -2.08
C MET A 103 -8.85 22.15 -1.62
N ALA A 104 -8.25 23.34 -1.42
CA ALA A 104 -6.88 23.47 -0.96
C ALA A 104 -6.65 22.85 0.43
N ASN A 105 -7.63 22.93 1.34
CA ASN A 105 -7.55 22.29 2.66
C ASN A 105 -7.34 20.77 2.53
N VAL A 106 -8.12 20.13 1.65
CA VAL A 106 -8.08 18.68 1.42
C VAL A 106 -6.76 18.29 0.77
N ALA A 107 -6.37 18.95 -0.31
CA ALA A 107 -5.10 18.68 -0.99
C ALA A 107 -3.90 18.79 -0.05
N TYR A 108 -3.90 19.78 0.85
CA TYR A 108 -2.82 19.94 1.83
C TYR A 108 -2.77 18.78 2.84
N ARG A 109 -3.93 18.32 3.34
CA ARG A 109 -4.02 17.15 4.23
C ARG A 109 -3.53 15.87 3.52
N MET A 110 -3.92 15.67 2.27
CA MET A 110 -3.49 14.54 1.46
C MET A 110 -1.97 14.55 1.21
N GLU A 111 -1.38 15.71 0.90
CA GLU A 111 0.06 15.86 0.70
C GLU A 111 0.88 15.51 1.96
N ARG A 112 0.35 15.82 3.15
CA ARG A 112 0.99 15.40 4.42
C ARG A 112 1.06 13.88 4.52
N GLN A 113 -0.05 13.18 4.23
CA GLN A 113 -0.09 11.72 4.29
C GLN A 113 0.79 11.10 3.19
N TYR A 114 0.82 11.66 1.99
CA TYR A 114 1.70 11.23 0.90
C TYR A 114 3.17 11.19 1.34
N ARG A 115 3.66 12.27 1.97
CA ARG A 115 5.04 12.33 2.47
C ARG A 115 5.30 11.31 3.56
N GLN A 116 4.35 11.15 4.49
CA GLN A 116 4.47 10.17 5.57
C GLN A 116 4.53 8.74 5.03
N LEU A 117 3.64 8.35 4.10
CA LEU A 117 3.67 7.01 3.51
C LEU A 117 5.00 6.73 2.80
N ASN A 118 5.52 7.71 2.06
CA ASN A 118 6.79 7.60 1.37
C ASN A 118 8.01 7.50 2.32
N GLN A 119 7.84 7.85 3.60
CA GLN A 119 8.86 7.76 4.62
C GLN A 119 8.75 6.51 5.49
N VAL A 120 7.65 5.75 5.39
CA VAL A 120 7.50 4.49 6.14
C VAL A 120 8.61 3.53 5.72
N GLU A 121 9.30 3.00 6.72
CA GLU A 121 10.35 2.03 6.50
C GLU A 121 9.73 0.71 6.03
N ILE A 122 10.39 0.04 5.09
CA ILE A 122 9.97 -1.31 4.68
C ILE A 122 11.07 -2.25 5.11
N LEU A 123 10.77 -3.02 6.14
CA LEU A 123 11.74 -3.83 6.85
C LEU A 123 11.78 -5.26 6.34
N GLY A 124 12.96 -5.86 6.40
CA GLY A 124 13.19 -7.26 6.08
C GLY A 124 14.29 -7.85 6.94
N LYS A 125 14.27 -9.17 7.09
CA LYS A 125 15.20 -9.93 7.92
C LYS A 125 15.60 -11.24 7.24
N ILE A 126 16.79 -11.75 7.56
CA ILE A 126 17.21 -13.12 7.25
C ILE A 126 18.16 -13.62 8.34
N ASN A 127 17.68 -14.46 9.24
CA ASN A 127 18.44 -14.86 10.43
C ASN A 127 18.06 -16.25 10.98
N GLY A 128 17.40 -17.06 10.17
CA GLY A 128 17.11 -18.46 10.45
C GLY A 128 15.95 -18.67 11.43
N ALA A 129 15.83 -19.90 11.92
CA ALA A 129 14.63 -20.42 12.57
C ALA A 129 14.07 -19.59 13.72
N VAL A 130 14.94 -18.94 14.52
CA VAL A 130 14.56 -18.18 15.73
C VAL A 130 15.37 -16.88 15.89
N GLY A 131 15.94 -16.36 14.80
CA GLY A 131 16.59 -15.05 14.82
C GLY A 131 18.07 -15.00 15.24
N ASN A 132 18.74 -16.14 15.39
CA ASN A 132 20.10 -16.21 15.96
C ASN A 132 21.13 -16.92 15.07
N TYR A 133 20.84 -17.11 13.78
CA TYR A 133 21.78 -17.70 12.81
C TYR A 133 22.29 -19.12 13.16
N ASN A 134 21.59 -19.88 14.02
CA ASN A 134 22.13 -21.12 14.60
C ASN A 134 22.62 -22.14 13.54
N ALA A 135 21.80 -22.40 12.51
CA ALA A 135 22.16 -23.32 11.43
C ALA A 135 23.34 -22.81 10.58
N HIS A 136 23.41 -21.49 10.39
CA HIS A 136 24.46 -20.83 9.64
C HIS A 136 25.81 -20.96 10.36
N ILE A 137 25.85 -20.58 11.64
CA ILE A 137 27.04 -20.65 12.49
C ILE A 137 27.50 -22.10 12.71
N ALA A 138 26.55 -23.05 12.82
CA ALA A 138 26.90 -24.46 12.99
C ALA A 138 27.63 -25.05 11.78
N ALA A 139 27.33 -24.59 10.57
CA ALA A 139 27.96 -25.05 9.34
C ALA A 139 29.22 -24.26 8.96
N TYR A 140 29.19 -22.93 9.19
CA TYR A 140 30.25 -21.99 8.82
C TYR A 140 30.46 -20.96 9.95
N PRO A 141 31.16 -21.34 11.04
CA PRO A 141 31.38 -20.47 12.19
C PRO A 141 32.32 -19.29 11.92
N GLU A 142 33.10 -19.34 10.83
CA GLU A 142 34.06 -18.32 10.43
C GLU A 142 33.44 -17.15 9.64
N VAL A 143 32.20 -17.30 9.17
CA VAL A 143 31.49 -16.29 8.38
C VAL A 143 30.74 -15.34 9.31
N ASP A 144 30.86 -14.04 9.06
CA ASP A 144 30.03 -13.02 9.73
C ASP A 144 28.62 -13.01 9.12
N TRP A 145 27.75 -13.86 9.67
CA TRP A 145 26.36 -14.00 9.22
C TRP A 145 25.50 -12.78 9.52
N HIS A 146 25.87 -11.96 10.51
CA HIS A 146 25.15 -10.73 10.83
C HIS A 146 25.40 -9.67 9.76
N GLN A 147 26.66 -9.50 9.36
CA GLN A 147 27.02 -8.66 8.22
C GLN A 147 26.40 -9.18 6.91
N PHE A 148 26.48 -10.49 6.65
CA PHE A 148 25.87 -11.09 5.47
C PHE A 148 24.36 -10.84 5.40
N SER A 149 23.66 -10.91 6.54
CA SER A 149 22.23 -10.63 6.64
C SER A 149 21.90 -9.20 6.20
N GLU A 150 22.62 -8.22 6.75
CA GLU A 150 22.44 -6.81 6.40
C GLU A 150 22.69 -6.56 4.91
N GLU A 151 23.80 -7.06 4.38
CA GLU A 151 24.17 -6.94 2.97
C GLU A 151 23.11 -7.58 2.06
N PHE A 152 22.61 -8.77 2.40
CA PHE A 152 21.60 -9.46 1.62
C PHE A 152 20.28 -8.69 1.59
N VAL A 153 19.75 -8.28 2.75
CA VAL A 153 18.48 -7.54 2.83
C VAL A 153 18.57 -6.20 2.10
N THR A 154 19.66 -5.46 2.30
CA THR A 154 19.87 -4.16 1.64
C THR A 154 20.12 -4.30 0.13
N SER A 155 20.70 -5.40 -0.34
CA SER A 155 20.84 -5.69 -1.78
C SER A 155 19.50 -5.84 -2.51
N LEU A 156 18.43 -6.24 -1.79
CA LEU A 156 17.06 -6.28 -2.30
C LEU A 156 16.38 -4.90 -2.29
N GLY A 157 17.08 -3.86 -1.81
CA GLY A 157 16.55 -2.52 -1.61
C GLY A 157 15.58 -2.43 -0.43
N ILE A 158 15.65 -3.35 0.52
CA ILE A 158 14.82 -3.40 1.73
C ILE A 158 15.66 -2.89 2.91
N GLN A 159 15.04 -2.24 3.90
CA GLN A 159 15.73 -1.81 5.11
C GLN A 159 15.86 -2.98 6.08
N TRP A 160 17.01 -3.11 6.73
CA TRP A 160 17.31 -4.28 7.52
C TRP A 160 16.76 -4.21 8.94
N ASN A 161 16.15 -5.30 9.40
CA ASN A 161 15.76 -5.50 10.79
C ASN A 161 16.65 -6.58 11.45
N PRO A 162 17.64 -6.18 12.28
CA PRO A 162 18.59 -7.11 12.88
C PRO A 162 18.01 -7.98 14.00
N TYR A 163 16.93 -7.54 14.66
CA TYR A 163 16.40 -8.19 15.86
C TYR A 163 14.99 -8.69 15.62
N THR A 164 14.87 -9.98 15.34
CA THR A 164 13.59 -10.63 15.09
C THR A 164 13.51 -11.98 15.77
N THR A 165 12.31 -12.54 15.81
CA THR A 165 12.13 -13.95 16.18
C THR A 165 12.21 -14.79 14.90
N GLN A 166 11.42 -15.87 14.82
CA GLN A 166 11.20 -16.56 13.54
C GLN A 166 10.64 -15.61 12.48
N ILE A 167 9.74 -14.71 12.86
CA ILE A 167 9.07 -13.75 11.96
C ILE A 167 9.70 -12.35 12.08
N GLU A 168 9.56 -11.56 11.03
CA GLU A 168 9.62 -10.10 11.13
C GLU A 168 8.40 -9.62 11.96
N PRO A 169 8.53 -8.67 12.90
CA PRO A 169 7.47 -8.34 13.87
C PRO A 169 6.23 -7.64 13.29
N HIS A 170 6.29 -7.18 12.04
CA HIS A 170 5.19 -6.53 11.29
C HIS A 170 4.80 -5.13 11.78
N ASP A 171 5.64 -4.50 12.62
CA ASP A 171 5.43 -3.13 13.09
C ASP A 171 5.34 -2.16 11.91
N TYR A 172 6.26 -2.27 10.94
CA TYR A 172 6.28 -1.40 9.75
C TYR A 172 5.05 -1.58 8.85
N ILE A 173 4.43 -2.77 8.85
CA ILE A 173 3.21 -3.04 8.09
C ILE A 173 2.04 -2.27 8.72
N ALA A 174 1.96 -2.25 10.05
CA ALA A 174 0.99 -1.44 10.77
C ALA A 174 1.20 0.05 10.48
N GLU A 175 2.43 0.55 10.52
CA GLU A 175 2.76 1.94 10.19
C GLU A 175 2.33 2.33 8.76
N LEU A 176 2.57 1.44 7.80
CA LEU A 176 2.19 1.61 6.40
C LEU A 176 0.66 1.70 6.26
N PHE A 177 -0.07 0.72 6.82
CA PHE A 177 -1.53 0.67 6.72
C PHE A 177 -2.24 1.77 7.52
N ASP A 178 -1.70 2.18 8.66
CA ASP A 178 -2.23 3.33 9.40
C ASP A 178 -2.11 4.61 8.58
N CYS A 179 -1.02 4.79 7.82
CA CYS A 179 -0.90 5.94 6.94
C CYS A 179 -1.93 5.91 5.80
N ILE A 180 -2.20 4.73 5.24
CA ILE A 180 -3.24 4.54 4.23
C ILE A 180 -4.62 4.83 4.81
N ALA A 181 -4.94 4.32 5.99
CA ALA A 181 -6.21 4.57 6.69
C ALA A 181 -6.44 6.07 6.93
N ARG A 182 -5.40 6.80 7.35
CA ARG A 182 -5.47 8.26 7.53
C ARG A 182 -5.76 9.00 6.22
N PHE A 183 -5.13 8.61 5.11
CA PHE A 183 -5.43 9.19 3.79
C PHE A 183 -6.87 8.88 3.36
N ASN A 184 -7.30 7.64 3.53
CA ASN A 184 -8.66 7.21 3.19
C ASN A 184 -9.71 7.98 3.99
N THR A 185 -9.46 8.26 5.27
CA THR A 185 -10.36 9.08 6.10
C THR A 185 -10.48 10.52 5.57
N ILE A 186 -9.38 11.10 5.08
CA ILE A 186 -9.41 12.41 4.41
C ILE A 186 -10.23 12.34 3.11
N LEU A 187 -10.13 11.25 2.37
CA LEU A 187 -10.88 11.08 1.13
C LEU A 187 -12.38 10.83 1.38
N ILE A 188 -12.75 10.09 2.44
CA ILE A 188 -14.15 9.94 2.88
C ILE A 188 -14.75 11.30 3.25
N ASP A 189 -14.01 12.11 3.99
CA ASP A 189 -14.41 13.47 4.36
C ASP A 189 -14.66 14.33 3.11
N PHE A 190 -13.77 14.22 2.12
CA PHE A 190 -13.93 14.89 0.83
C PHE A 190 -15.15 14.39 0.03
N ASP A 191 -15.34 13.08 -0.07
CA ASP A 191 -16.46 12.46 -0.79
C ASP A 191 -17.81 12.95 -0.21
N ARG A 192 -17.91 13.02 1.12
CA ARG A 192 -19.10 13.52 1.84
C ARG A 192 -19.34 15.01 1.62
N ASP A 193 -18.29 15.83 1.69
CA ASP A 193 -18.42 17.26 1.43
C ASP A 193 -18.84 17.54 -0.01
N VAL A 194 -18.26 16.85 -0.99
CA VAL A 194 -18.64 16.98 -2.41
C VAL A 194 -20.06 16.51 -2.64
N TRP A 195 -20.47 15.40 -2.03
CA TRP A 195 -21.87 14.96 -2.04
C TRP A 195 -22.80 16.06 -1.51
N GLY A 196 -22.43 16.71 -0.40
CA GLY A 196 -23.18 17.83 0.17
C GLY A 196 -23.24 19.06 -0.75
N TYR A 197 -22.13 19.41 -1.40
CA TYR A 197 -22.09 20.50 -2.38
C TYR A 197 -22.97 20.22 -3.60
N ILE A 198 -23.02 18.97 -4.07
CA ILE A 198 -23.92 18.55 -5.15
C ILE A 198 -25.38 18.63 -4.69
N ALA A 199 -25.69 18.17 -3.46
CA ALA A 199 -27.03 18.24 -2.89
C ALA A 199 -27.53 19.68 -2.70
N LEU A 200 -26.63 20.62 -2.38
CA LEU A 200 -26.91 22.06 -2.31
C LEU A 200 -26.87 22.76 -3.67
N ASN A 201 -26.67 22.01 -4.77
CA ASN A 201 -26.59 22.51 -6.14
C ASN A 201 -25.47 23.56 -6.34
N HIS A 202 -24.39 23.48 -5.55
CA HIS A 202 -23.15 24.24 -5.77
C HIS A 202 -22.36 23.67 -6.96
N PHE A 203 -22.48 22.36 -7.20
CA PHE A 203 -21.94 21.70 -8.39
C PHE A 203 -23.06 21.06 -9.21
N LYS A 204 -22.88 21.09 -10.54
CA LYS A 204 -23.65 20.28 -11.48
C LYS A 204 -22.76 19.17 -12.03
N GLN A 205 -23.35 18.01 -12.24
CA GLN A 205 -22.65 16.85 -12.79
C GLN A 205 -22.78 16.84 -14.31
N LYS A 206 -21.68 16.56 -15.01
CA LYS A 206 -21.70 16.37 -16.46
C LYS A 206 -22.31 15.01 -16.76
N THR A 207 -23.33 14.97 -17.62
CA THR A 207 -23.98 13.71 -18.04
C THR A 207 -23.42 13.24 -19.38
N ILE A 208 -23.31 11.92 -19.57
CA ILE A 208 -23.03 11.31 -20.87
C ILE A 208 -24.34 10.85 -21.49
N ALA A 209 -24.54 11.12 -22.78
CA ALA A 209 -25.76 10.72 -23.49
C ALA A 209 -25.92 9.18 -23.45
N GLY A 210 -27.07 8.72 -22.95
CA GLY A 210 -27.39 7.30 -22.81
C GLY A 210 -27.24 6.74 -21.39
N GLU A 211 -26.64 7.48 -20.45
CA GLU A 211 -26.61 7.06 -19.04
C GLU A 211 -27.98 7.21 -18.37
N ILE A 212 -28.39 6.17 -17.65
CA ILE A 212 -29.65 6.16 -16.89
C ILE A 212 -29.33 6.47 -15.43
N GLY A 213 -29.61 7.71 -15.00
CA GLY A 213 -29.37 8.11 -13.62
C GLY A 213 -30.36 7.53 -12.60
N SER A 214 -31.54 7.10 -13.03
CA SER A 214 -32.50 6.34 -12.21
C SER A 214 -33.44 5.53 -13.10
N SER A 215 -33.78 4.32 -12.66
CA SER A 215 -34.73 3.43 -13.33
C SER A 215 -36.16 3.99 -13.38
N THR A 216 -36.50 4.93 -12.50
CA THR A 216 -37.86 5.48 -12.37
C THR A 216 -37.93 7.00 -12.52
N MET A 217 -36.81 7.71 -12.35
CA MET A 217 -36.76 9.18 -12.42
C MET A 217 -35.81 9.64 -13.53
N PRO A 218 -36.31 9.89 -14.76
CA PRO A 218 -35.47 10.18 -15.93
C PRO A 218 -34.70 11.51 -15.85
N HIS A 219 -35.05 12.40 -14.92
CA HIS A 219 -34.37 13.68 -14.69
C HIS A 219 -33.24 13.60 -13.65
N LYS A 220 -33.04 12.46 -13.00
CA LYS A 220 -32.13 12.34 -11.85
C LYS A 220 -30.70 12.14 -12.31
N VAL A 221 -29.77 12.89 -11.71
CA VAL A 221 -28.32 12.72 -11.85
C VAL A 221 -27.73 12.61 -10.44
N ASN A 222 -27.17 11.45 -10.10
CA ASN A 222 -26.70 11.11 -8.75
C ASN A 222 -25.17 11.10 -8.69
N PRO A 223 -24.56 11.55 -7.58
CA PRO A 223 -23.10 11.51 -7.36
C PRO A 223 -22.59 10.09 -7.04
N ILE A 224 -22.92 9.10 -7.88
CA ILE A 224 -22.66 7.68 -7.61
C ILE A 224 -21.18 7.33 -7.46
N ASP A 225 -20.30 8.09 -8.13
CA ASP A 225 -18.85 7.83 -8.08
C ASP A 225 -18.29 8.15 -6.69
N PHE A 226 -18.74 9.25 -6.08
CA PHE A 226 -18.35 9.63 -4.71
C PHE A 226 -18.97 8.70 -3.66
N GLU A 227 -20.22 8.27 -3.85
CA GLU A 227 -20.88 7.29 -2.96
C GLU A 227 -20.19 5.92 -3.02
N ASN A 228 -19.75 5.50 -4.21
CA ASN A 228 -19.00 4.25 -4.40
C ASN A 228 -17.61 4.33 -3.76
N SER A 229 -16.90 5.45 -3.97
CA SER A 229 -15.62 5.74 -3.33
C SER A 229 -15.73 5.65 -1.81
N GLU A 230 -16.65 6.41 -1.20
CA GLU A 230 -16.90 6.41 0.24
C GLU A 230 -17.14 4.98 0.77
N GLY A 231 -18.04 4.24 0.12
CA GLY A 231 -18.40 2.89 0.55
C GLY A 231 -17.24 1.89 0.53
N ASN A 232 -16.33 2.00 -0.45
CA ASN A 232 -15.14 1.15 -0.50
C ASN A 232 -14.08 1.59 0.50
N LEU A 233 -13.85 2.89 0.66
CA LEU A 233 -12.89 3.42 1.62
C LEU A 233 -13.28 3.08 3.07
N GLY A 234 -14.57 3.08 3.38
CA GLY A 234 -15.08 2.67 4.70
C GLY A 234 -14.86 1.18 5.02
N ARG A 235 -14.65 0.31 4.03
CA ARG A 235 -14.27 -1.10 4.26
C ARG A 235 -12.77 -1.26 4.47
N LEU A 236 -11.98 -0.32 3.96
CA LEU A 236 -10.52 -0.32 4.01
C LEU A 236 -9.96 0.48 5.20
N THR A 237 -10.83 1.17 5.93
CA THR A 237 -10.50 1.98 7.10
C THR A 237 -11.22 1.36 8.30
N PRO A 238 -10.52 0.62 9.17
CA PRO A 238 -11.13 0.05 10.38
C PRO A 238 -11.56 1.11 11.40
#